data_AF-A0A0V1LY89-F1
#
_entry.id   AF-A0A0V1LY89-F1
#
_cell.length_a   1.000
_cell.length_b   1.000
_cell.length_c   1.000
_cell.angle_alpha   90.00
_cell.angle_beta   90.00
_cell.angle_gamma   90.00
#
_symmetry.space_group_name_H-M   'P 1'
#
loop_
_entity.id
_entity.type
_entity.pdbx_description
1 polymer ?
#
loop_
_entity_poly.entity_id
_entity_poly.type
_entity_poly.pdbx_seq_one_letter_code
_entity_poly.pdbx_strand_id
1 'polypeptide(L)'
;MVTKIRELDTSRPIHYEGDLEADTTDLYSRMYPLFETLDKFANQSEKPLILCEYGHAMGNSPGLLRQYQDYFYKYESLQGGFIWEWANHGLYVNKNGKAVYYYGGDFGENPHDGVFIMDGLVDSQHNPTPG
;
A
#
# COMPACT_ATOMS: atom_id res chain seq x y z
N MET A 1 17.96 -6.04 13.81
CA MET A 1 16.97 -5.11 14.40
C MET A 1 15.90 -5.86 15.19
N VAL A 2 15.27 -6.90 14.63
CA VAL A 2 14.25 -7.73 15.30
C VAL A 2 14.61 -8.12 16.74
N THR A 3 15.79 -8.71 16.98
CA THR A 3 16.23 -9.10 18.33
C THR A 3 16.20 -7.91 19.31
N LYS A 4 16.68 -6.74 18.88
CA LYS A 4 16.69 -5.54 19.71
C LYS A 4 15.28 -5.01 19.97
N ILE A 5 14.38 -5.10 19.00
CA ILE A 5 12.97 -4.72 19.17
C ILE A 5 12.33 -5.63 20.22
N ARG A 6 12.57 -6.95 20.16
CA ARG A 6 12.04 -7.91 21.14
C ARG A 6 12.54 -7.70 22.56
N GLU A 7 13.80 -7.30 22.72
CA GLU A 7 14.34 -6.93 24.03
C GLU A 7 13.64 -5.71 24.63
N LEU A 8 13.16 -4.80 23.79
CA LEU A 8 12.51 -3.55 24.22
C LEU A 8 11.00 -3.72 24.43
N ASP A 9 10.35 -4.50 23.57
CA ASP A 9 8.91 -4.71 23.59
C ASP A 9 8.53 -6.10 23.06
N THR A 10 7.94 -6.92 23.93
CA THR A 10 7.41 -8.24 23.58
C THR A 10 5.89 -8.21 23.35
N SER A 11 5.23 -7.07 23.51
CA SER A 11 3.76 -6.95 23.47
C SER A 11 3.19 -6.71 22.06
N ARG A 12 4.05 -6.40 21.08
CA ARG A 12 3.63 -6.04 19.71
C ARG A 12 4.19 -6.99 18.65
N PRO A 13 3.44 -7.24 17.56
CA PRO A 13 3.96 -7.96 16.41
C PRO A 13 4.99 -7.11 15.64
N ILE A 14 5.92 -7.77 14.97
CA ILE A 14 6.94 -7.18 14.10
C ILE A 14 6.61 -7.54 12.65
N HIS A 15 6.59 -6.52 11.79
CA HIS A 15 6.34 -6.61 10.36
C HIS A 15 7.55 -6.09 9.57
N TYR A 16 7.91 -6.79 8.49
CA TYR A 16 8.84 -6.33 7.47
C TYR A 16 8.63 -7.13 6.20
N GLU A 17 8.21 -6.49 5.11
CA GLU A 17 7.84 -7.19 3.87
C GLU A 17 9.04 -7.83 3.16
N GLY A 18 10.22 -7.21 3.26
CA GLY A 18 11.44 -7.76 2.66
C GLY A 18 11.92 -9.08 3.28
N ASP A 19 11.39 -9.47 4.44
CA ASP A 19 11.53 -10.83 5.01
C ASP A 19 10.42 -11.72 4.45
N LEU A 20 10.61 -12.17 3.20
CA LEU A 20 9.56 -12.84 2.42
C LEU A 20 9.04 -14.12 3.08
N GLU A 21 9.90 -14.88 3.75
CA GLU A 21 9.57 -16.13 4.44
C GLU A 21 9.16 -15.91 5.90
N ALA A 22 9.16 -14.65 6.36
CA ALA A 22 8.91 -14.27 7.73
C ALA A 22 9.80 -15.06 8.71
N ASP A 23 11.08 -15.25 8.39
CA ASP A 23 12.03 -15.99 9.22
C ASP A 23 12.20 -15.31 10.59
N THR A 24 12.09 -13.98 10.61
CA THR A 24 12.33 -13.15 11.79
C THR A 24 11.13 -12.29 12.21
N THR A 25 10.12 -12.15 11.35
CA THR A 25 8.90 -11.35 11.61
C THR A 25 7.72 -12.23 12.08
N ASP A 26 6.65 -11.61 12.59
CA ASP A 26 5.49 -12.33 13.14
C ASP A 26 4.39 -12.63 12.12
N LEU A 27 4.48 -12.04 10.94
CA LEU A 27 3.48 -12.20 9.90
C LEU A 27 4.12 -12.16 8.52
N TYR A 28 3.49 -12.85 7.59
CA TYR A 28 3.79 -12.66 6.19
C TYR A 28 3.24 -11.32 5.71
N SER A 29 3.96 -10.71 4.78
CA SER A 29 3.51 -9.52 4.10
C SER A 29 3.89 -9.56 2.64
N ARG A 30 3.03 -8.98 1.79
CA ARG A 30 3.29 -8.79 0.36
C ARG A 30 2.75 -7.44 -0.08
N MET A 31 3.45 -6.84 -1.04
CA MET A 31 2.97 -5.69 -1.80
C MET A 31 2.41 -6.15 -3.15
N TYR A 32 1.21 -5.71 -3.50
CA TYR A 32 0.57 -5.93 -4.81
C TYR A 32 0.57 -7.40 -5.32
N PRO A 33 0.23 -8.41 -4.48
CA PRO A 33 0.27 -9.79 -4.92
C PRO A 33 -0.81 -10.11 -5.96
N LEU A 34 -0.54 -11.08 -6.82
CA LEU A 34 -1.58 -11.69 -7.64
C LEU A 34 -2.48 -12.60 -6.77
N PHE A 35 -3.71 -12.85 -7.21
CA PHE A 35 -4.65 -13.71 -6.48
C PHE A 35 -4.12 -15.14 -6.29
N GLU A 36 -3.33 -15.66 -7.23
CA GLU A 36 -2.66 -16.97 -7.12
C GLU A 36 -1.65 -17.02 -5.96
N THR A 37 -1.10 -15.86 -5.57
CA THR A 37 -0.27 -15.77 -4.37
C THR A 37 -1.14 -15.87 -3.12
N LEU A 38 -2.30 -15.22 -3.10
CA LEU A 38 -3.25 -15.33 -1.99
C LEU A 38 -3.73 -16.77 -1.82
N ASP A 39 -3.99 -17.51 -2.90
CA ASP A 39 -4.38 -18.92 -2.84
C ASP A 39 -3.32 -19.80 -2.16
N LYS A 40 -2.03 -19.51 -2.35
CA LYS A 40 -0.94 -20.24 -1.68
C LYS A 40 -0.99 -20.02 -0.16
N PHE A 41 -1.09 -18.76 0.27
CA PHE A 41 -1.14 -18.41 1.70
C PHE A 41 -2.46 -18.83 2.36
N ALA A 42 -3.57 -18.83 1.62
CA ALA A 42 -4.87 -19.28 2.10
C ALA A 42 -4.83 -20.74 2.60
N ASN A 43 -4.02 -21.60 1.98
CA ASN A 43 -4.04 -23.04 2.24
C ASN A 43 -2.81 -23.56 3.02
N GLN A 44 -1.73 -22.79 3.15
CA GLN A 44 -0.43 -23.32 3.57
C GLN A 44 0.32 -22.44 4.59
N SER A 45 -0.30 -21.38 5.10
CA SER A 45 0.42 -20.40 5.91
C SER A 45 0.40 -20.72 7.41
N GLU A 46 1.58 -20.69 8.05
CA GLU A 46 1.73 -20.87 9.51
C GLU A 46 1.52 -19.57 10.30
N LYS A 47 1.62 -18.42 9.62
CA LYS A 47 1.41 -17.07 10.16
C LYS A 47 0.35 -16.35 9.32
N PRO A 48 -0.34 -15.31 9.82
CA PRO A 48 -1.27 -14.55 8.98
C PRO A 48 -0.52 -13.82 7.86
N LEU A 49 -1.18 -13.66 6.71
CA LEU A 49 -0.77 -12.75 5.65
C LEU A 49 -1.56 -11.45 5.77
N ILE A 50 -0.84 -10.31 5.76
CA ILE A 50 -1.41 -8.97 5.62
C ILE A 50 -0.78 -8.32 4.39
N LEU A 51 -1.58 -7.68 3.54
CA LEU A 51 -1.04 -6.92 2.42
C LEU A 51 -0.64 -5.53 2.89
N CYS A 52 0.65 -5.28 3.11
CA CYS A 52 1.10 -3.96 3.54
C CYS A 52 0.84 -2.88 2.49
N GLU A 53 0.76 -3.28 1.21
CA GLU A 53 0.27 -2.44 0.12
C GLU A 53 -0.54 -3.30 -0.86
N TYR A 54 -1.74 -2.86 -1.22
CA TYR A 54 -2.53 -3.43 -2.32
C TYR A 54 -3.43 -2.36 -2.94
N GLY A 55 -4.05 -2.67 -4.08
CA GLY A 55 -5.04 -1.78 -4.70
C GLY A 55 -4.50 -0.38 -4.97
N HIS A 56 -3.42 -0.27 -5.75
CA HIS A 56 -2.79 1.01 -6.09
C HIS A 56 -3.81 2.02 -6.67
N ALA A 57 -4.02 3.16 -5.99
CA ALA A 57 -5.11 4.11 -6.19
C ALA A 57 -4.76 5.28 -7.15
N MET A 58 -3.67 5.14 -7.91
CA MET A 58 -3.25 6.11 -8.91
C MET A 58 -4.25 6.35 -10.04
N GLY A 59 -4.64 7.62 -10.19
CA GLY A 59 -5.52 8.08 -11.26
C GLY A 59 -6.95 7.55 -11.11
N ASN A 60 -7.43 6.82 -12.12
CA ASN A 60 -8.77 6.21 -12.11
C ASN A 60 -8.67 4.73 -11.73
N SER A 61 -8.49 4.50 -10.44
CA SER A 61 -8.21 3.21 -9.82
C SER A 61 -8.55 3.31 -8.31
N PRO A 62 -8.51 2.24 -7.50
CA PRO A 62 -8.19 0.85 -7.85
C PRO A 62 -9.41 0.01 -8.29
N GLY A 63 -9.18 -0.91 -9.22
CA GLY A 63 -10.14 -1.96 -9.59
C GLY A 63 -10.02 -3.20 -8.69
N LEU A 64 -10.99 -4.10 -8.81
CA LEU A 64 -10.99 -5.45 -8.19
C LEU A 64 -10.94 -5.50 -6.65
N LEU A 65 -11.21 -4.39 -5.96
CA LEU A 65 -11.26 -4.35 -4.49
C LEU A 65 -12.24 -5.38 -3.92
N ARG A 66 -13.35 -5.63 -4.62
CA ARG A 66 -14.35 -6.62 -4.21
C ARG A 66 -13.76 -8.04 -4.13
N GLN A 67 -12.95 -8.42 -5.10
CA GLN A 67 -12.33 -9.74 -5.16
C GLN A 67 -11.34 -9.93 -4.01
N TYR A 68 -10.51 -8.92 -3.71
CA TYR A 68 -9.66 -8.95 -2.52
C TYR A 68 -10.49 -9.13 -1.24
N GLN A 69 -11.59 -8.36 -1.12
CA GLN A 69 -12.46 -8.44 0.04
C GLN A 69 -13.11 -9.81 0.20
N ASP A 70 -13.53 -10.44 -0.90
CA ASP A 70 -14.08 -11.80 -0.88
C ASP A 70 -13.02 -12.82 -0.41
N TYR A 71 -11.75 -12.66 -0.77
CA TYR A 71 -10.64 -13.49 -0.25
C TYR A 71 -10.43 -13.30 1.26
N PHE A 72 -10.34 -12.04 1.72
CA PHE A 72 -10.12 -11.72 3.14
C PHE A 72 -11.24 -12.26 4.03
N TYR A 73 -12.48 -12.25 3.57
CA TYR A 73 -13.59 -12.83 4.32
C TYR A 73 -13.72 -14.34 4.20
N LYS A 74 -13.14 -14.96 3.16
CA LYS A 74 -13.23 -16.40 2.94
C LYS A 74 -12.17 -17.18 3.72
N TYR A 75 -10.95 -16.64 3.87
CA TYR A 75 -9.81 -17.36 4.44
C TYR A 75 -9.26 -16.65 5.68
N GLU A 76 -9.31 -17.32 6.83
CA GLU A 76 -8.88 -16.76 8.13
C GLU A 76 -7.39 -16.37 8.17
N SER A 77 -6.55 -17.06 7.39
CA SER A 77 -5.12 -16.74 7.28
C SER A 77 -4.85 -15.42 6.54
N LEU A 78 -5.83 -14.87 5.82
CA LEU A 78 -5.71 -13.61 5.07
C LEU A 78 -6.39 -12.47 5.83
N GLN A 79 -5.62 -11.65 6.53
CA GLN A 79 -6.15 -10.67 7.49
C GLN A 79 -6.28 -9.24 6.93
N GLY A 80 -6.57 -9.13 5.63
CA GLY A 80 -6.76 -7.85 4.96
C GLY A 80 -5.45 -7.17 4.53
N GLY A 81 -5.49 -5.85 4.43
CA GLY A 81 -4.36 -5.05 3.98
C GLY A 81 -4.62 -3.56 3.99
N PHE A 82 -3.66 -2.80 3.47
CA PHE A 82 -3.67 -1.34 3.41
C PHE A 82 -3.60 -0.88 1.96
N ILE A 83 -4.57 -0.06 1.54
CA ILE A 83 -4.60 0.50 0.18
C ILE A 83 -3.46 1.51 0.03
N TRP A 84 -2.74 1.44 -1.10
CA TRP A 84 -1.74 2.44 -1.46
C TRP A 84 -2.32 3.45 -2.47
N GLU A 85 -2.41 4.74 -2.18
CA GLU A 85 -2.21 5.40 -0.89
C GLU A 85 -3.41 6.23 -0.47
N TRP A 86 -3.28 6.93 0.65
CA TRP A 86 -4.37 7.77 1.15
C TRP A 86 -4.62 8.96 0.22
N ALA A 87 -3.61 9.78 -0.07
CA ALA A 87 -3.77 11.07 -0.73
C ALA A 87 -2.69 11.32 -1.79
N ASN A 88 -3.06 11.99 -2.88
CA ASN A 88 -2.08 12.48 -3.86
C ASN A 88 -1.13 13.50 -3.23
N HIS A 89 0.17 13.38 -3.48
CA HIS A 89 1.22 14.28 -2.99
C HIS A 89 1.53 15.48 -3.91
N GLY A 90 0.59 15.87 -4.76
CA GLY A 90 0.73 17.04 -5.63
C GLY A 90 0.92 18.36 -4.89
N LEU A 91 1.88 19.17 -5.34
CA LEU A 91 2.16 20.48 -4.73
C LEU A 91 1.33 21.58 -5.38
N TYR A 92 0.63 22.37 -4.56
CA TYR A 92 -0.17 23.49 -5.03
C TYR A 92 0.69 24.56 -5.71
N VAL A 93 0.29 24.95 -6.92
CA VAL A 93 0.83 26.08 -7.67
C VAL A 93 -0.31 26.92 -8.23
N ASN A 94 -0.20 28.24 -8.05
CA ASN A 94 -1.08 29.19 -8.70
C ASN A 94 -0.52 29.55 -10.09
N LYS A 95 -1.13 29.02 -11.15
CA LYS A 95 -0.76 29.30 -12.54
C LYS A 95 -1.76 30.28 -13.14
N ASN A 96 -1.42 31.56 -13.15
CA ASN A 96 -2.23 32.65 -13.70
C ASN A 96 -3.66 32.71 -13.12
N GLY A 97 -3.80 32.57 -11.80
CA GLY A 97 -5.09 32.57 -11.09
C GLY A 97 -5.77 31.20 -11.03
N LYS A 98 -5.21 30.15 -11.66
CA LYS A 98 -5.72 28.78 -11.60
C LYS A 98 -4.90 27.94 -10.63
N ALA A 99 -5.58 27.28 -9.69
CA ALA A 99 -4.99 26.24 -8.85
C ALA A 99 -4.61 25.03 -9.71
N VAL A 100 -3.35 24.59 -9.62
CA VAL A 100 -2.82 23.38 -10.25
C VAL A 100 -2.01 22.62 -9.21
N TYR A 101 -2.01 21.29 -9.28
CA TYR A 101 -1.17 20.43 -8.44
C TYR A 101 -0.07 19.83 -9.30
N TYR A 102 1.15 20.28 -9.05
CA TYR A 102 2.34 19.87 -9.79
C TYR A 102 2.87 18.54 -9.26
N TYR A 103 3.44 17.74 -10.16
CA TYR A 103 4.15 16.50 -9.87
C TYR A 103 5.56 16.51 -10.50
N GLY A 104 6.26 15.37 -10.43
CA GLY A 104 7.62 15.24 -10.94
C GLY A 104 7.76 15.73 -12.39
N GLY A 105 8.71 16.62 -12.60
CA GLY A 105 9.02 17.30 -13.86
C GLY A 105 8.45 18.71 -13.98
N ASP A 106 7.37 19.04 -13.26
CA ASP A 106 6.73 20.36 -13.38
C ASP A 106 7.57 21.50 -12.76
N PHE A 107 8.54 21.20 -11.89
CA PHE A 107 9.48 22.17 -11.31
C PHE A 107 10.84 22.23 -12.05
N GLY A 108 10.97 21.53 -13.18
CA GLY A 108 12.20 21.55 -14.01
C GLY A 108 13.34 20.66 -13.51
N GLU A 109 13.06 19.77 -12.56
CA GLU A 109 13.98 18.76 -12.05
C GLU A 109 14.36 17.71 -13.11
N ASN A 110 15.55 17.13 -12.97
CA ASN A 110 16.01 15.94 -13.68
C ASN A 110 17.12 15.29 -12.82
N PRO A 111 16.95 14.07 -12.31
CA PRO A 111 15.88 13.11 -12.60
C PRO A 111 14.55 13.42 -11.88
N HIS A 112 13.47 12.82 -12.40
CA HIS A 112 12.16 12.74 -11.76
C HIS A 112 11.40 11.49 -12.19
N ASP A 113 10.45 11.03 -11.36
CA ASP A 113 9.59 9.87 -11.65
C ASP A 113 8.16 10.25 -12.05
N GLY A 114 7.94 11.54 -12.33
CA GLY A 114 6.73 11.99 -12.99
C GLY A 114 5.50 11.98 -12.09
N VAL A 115 4.41 11.44 -12.62
CA VAL A 115 3.08 11.46 -12.00
C VAL A 115 2.90 10.41 -10.89
N PHE A 116 3.92 9.59 -10.59
CA PHE A 116 3.85 8.52 -9.59
C PHE A 116 3.50 8.96 -8.16
N ILE A 117 3.49 10.28 -7.88
CA ILE A 117 3.05 10.86 -6.61
C ILE A 117 1.54 11.16 -6.55
N MET A 118 0.79 10.83 -7.61
CA MET A 118 -0.66 11.05 -7.75
C MET A 118 -1.42 9.74 -7.61
N ASP A 119 -1.16 9.04 -6.51
CA ASP A 119 -1.48 7.65 -6.19
C ASP A 119 -2.48 7.46 -5.05
N GLY A 120 -3.25 8.49 -4.69
CA GLY A 120 -4.16 8.51 -3.56
C GLY A 120 -5.65 8.28 -3.88
N LEU A 121 -6.36 7.70 -2.91
CA LEU A 121 -7.84 7.64 -2.87
C LEU A 121 -8.48 9.03 -2.73
N VAL A 122 -7.75 9.99 -2.14
CA VAL A 122 -8.13 11.40 -2.11
C VAL A 122 -7.18 12.26 -2.95
N ASP A 123 -7.68 13.36 -3.50
CA ASP A 123 -6.88 14.29 -4.31
C ASP A 123 -5.85 15.05 -3.45
N SER A 124 -5.07 15.95 -4.06
CA SER A 124 -4.03 16.73 -3.36
C SER A 124 -4.57 17.79 -2.39
N GLN A 125 -5.89 17.98 -2.33
CA GLN A 125 -6.59 18.74 -1.28
C GLN A 125 -7.21 17.82 -0.23
N HIS A 126 -7.02 16.52 -0.37
CA HIS A 126 -7.60 15.45 0.43
C HIS A 126 -9.13 15.36 0.30
N ASN A 127 -9.69 15.73 -0.86
CA ASN A 127 -11.08 15.45 -1.19
C ASN A 127 -11.22 14.05 -1.80
N PRO A 128 -12.31 13.32 -1.51
CA PRO A 128 -12.55 12.00 -2.08
C PRO A 128 -12.51 11.98 -3.61
N THR A 129 -11.76 11.04 -4.17
CA THR A 129 -11.89 10.62 -5.57
C THR A 129 -12.98 9.52 -5.68
N PRO A 130 -13.32 9.06 -6.90
CA PRO A 130 -14.23 7.93 -7.06
C PRO A 130 -13.68 6.54 -6.68
N GLY A 131 -12.36 6.40 -6.53
CA GLY A 131 -11.70 5.14 -6.15
C GLY A 131 -11.97 4.76 -4.70
#